data_AF-A0A8X6TYN9-F1
#
_entry.id   AF-A0A8X6TYN9-F1
#
_cell.length_a   1.000
_cell.length_b   1.000
_cell.length_c   1.000
_cell.angle_alpha   90.00
_cell.angle_beta   90.00
_cell.angle_gamma   90.00
#
_symmetry.space_group_name_H-M   'P 1'
#
loop_
_entity.id
_entity.type
_entity.pdbx_description
1 polymer ?
#
loop_
_entity_poly.entity_id
_entity_poly.type
_entity_poly.pdbx_seq_one_letter_code
_entity_poly.pdbx_strand_id
1 'polypeptide(L)'
;MKRFLFLLLLQGVVQKPTKRWFGSKRPMLSNPFFGKLMSDMRYGLMKFLHFENNDVFDKMLHPNPNLRKISEFHDLVVKKFKSVHMPKPNIFVDESLIAYKGR
;
A
#
# COMPACT_ATOMS: atom_id res chain seq x y z
N MET A 1 7.16 -7.77 6.08
CA MET A 1 5.87 -7.04 5.89
C MET A 1 5.61 -5.96 6.93
N LYS A 2 5.50 -6.24 8.24
CA LYS A 2 5.18 -5.21 9.26
C LYS A 2 6.08 -3.96 9.24
N ARG A 3 7.41 -4.13 9.19
CA ARG A 3 8.38 -3.02 9.09
C ARG A 3 8.18 -2.17 7.83
N PHE A 4 7.82 -2.81 6.71
CA PHE A 4 7.58 -2.11 5.46
C PHE A 4 6.31 -1.25 5.52
N LEU A 5 5.20 -1.80 6.02
CA LEU A 5 3.97 -1.05 6.23
C LEU A 5 4.19 0.14 7.18
N PHE A 6 4.97 -0.05 8.24
CA PHE A 6 5.36 1.03 9.12
C PHE A 6 6.14 2.14 8.39
N LEU A 7 7.08 1.80 7.51
CA LEU A 7 7.79 2.80 6.70
C LEU A 7 6.85 3.54 5.75
N LEU A 8 5.88 2.87 5.12
CA LEU A 8 4.90 3.53 4.25
C LEU A 8 4.05 4.53 5.04
N LEU A 9 3.58 4.15 6.23
CA LEU A 9 2.86 5.07 7.12
C LEU A 9 3.74 6.26 7.52
N LEU A 10 5.02 6.01 7.86
CA LEU A 10 5.96 7.06 8.23
C LEU A 10 6.25 8.02 7.07
N GLN A 11 6.26 7.56 5.81
CA GLN A 11 6.40 8.43 4.64
C GLN A 11 5.19 9.34 4.42
N GLY A 12 3.99 8.89 4.82
CA GLY A 12 2.79 9.72 4.80
C GLY A 12 2.87 10.87 5.80
N VAL A 13 3.49 10.64 6.96
CA VAL A 13 3.70 11.64 8.01
C VAL A 13 4.89 12.56 7.71
N VAL A 14 6.05 11.96 7.39
CA VAL A 14 7.29 12.69 7.07
C VAL A 14 7.41 12.77 5.56
N GLN A 15 6.92 13.86 4.98
CA GLN A 15 6.99 14.02 3.54
C GLN A 15 8.39 14.45 3.08
N LYS A 16 8.84 13.91 1.95
CA LYS A 16 10.08 14.30 1.27
C LYS A 16 9.76 14.60 -0.19
N PRO A 17 10.41 15.61 -0.82
CA PRO A 17 10.17 15.96 -2.22
C PRO A 17 10.37 14.79 -3.20
N THR A 18 11.30 13.88 -2.89
CA THR A 18 11.53 12.69 -3.73
C THR A 18 11.70 11.44 -2.87
N LYS A 19 11.27 10.29 -3.41
CA LYS A 19 11.38 8.99 -2.73
C LYS A 19 12.82 8.62 -2.38
N ARG A 20 13.79 9.01 -3.22
CA ARG A 20 15.22 8.73 -3.00
C ARG A 20 15.76 9.38 -1.74
N TRP A 21 15.13 10.45 -1.25
CA TRP A 21 15.63 11.18 -0.08
C TRP A 21 15.33 10.48 1.24
N PHE A 22 14.38 9.54 1.28
CA PHE A 22 14.11 8.73 2.48
C PHE A 22 15.30 7.86 2.89
N GLY A 23 16.10 7.41 1.92
CA GLY A 23 17.33 6.64 2.14
C GLY A 23 18.61 7.47 2.24
N SER A 24 18.50 8.80 2.16
CA SER A 24 19.70 9.65 2.08
C SER A 24 20.52 9.63 3.37
N LYS A 25 21.84 9.48 3.23
CA LYS A 25 22.80 9.59 4.35
C LYS A 25 23.31 11.01 4.58
N ARG A 26 22.92 11.98 3.73
CA ARG A 26 23.35 13.38 3.89
C ARG A 26 22.74 13.96 5.16
N PRO A 27 23.50 14.59 6.07
CA PRO A 27 22.98 15.04 7.38
C PRO A 27 21.72 15.91 7.27
N MET A 28 21.67 16.83 6.30
CA MET A 28 20.53 17.71 6.07
C MET A 28 19.25 17.00 5.60
N LEU A 29 19.38 15.84 4.94
CA LEU A 29 18.25 15.10 4.36
C LEU A 29 17.90 13.83 5.16
N SER A 30 18.89 13.32 5.89
CA SER A 30 18.84 12.07 6.64
C SER A 30 17.72 12.10 7.65
N ASN A 31 16.91 11.05 7.62
CA ASN A 31 16.09 10.67 8.76
C ASN A 31 16.56 9.27 9.20
N PRO A 32 17.26 9.15 10.34
CA PRO A 32 17.93 7.92 10.74
C PRO A 32 16.95 6.76 10.96
N PHE A 33 15.67 7.03 11.20
CA PHE A 33 14.65 5.98 11.37
C PHE A 33 14.47 5.13 10.11
N PHE A 34 14.56 5.72 8.91
CA PHE A 34 14.37 4.97 7.66
C PHE A 34 15.49 3.93 7.48
N GLY A 35 16.75 4.37 7.52
CA GLY A 35 17.91 3.49 7.37
C GLY A 35 18.09 2.49 8.50
N LYS A 36 17.66 2.82 9.73
CA LYS A 36 17.70 1.90 10.88
C LYS A 36 16.66 0.78 10.76
N LEU A 37 15.48 1.07 10.20
CA LEU A 37 14.40 0.09 10.12
C LEU A 37 14.59 -0.89 8.97
N MET A 38 15.07 -0.40 7.82
CA MET A 38 15.28 -1.20 6.62
C MET A 38 16.31 -0.54 5.69
N SER A 39 17.18 -1.34 5.06
CA SER A 39 18.09 -0.82 4.04
C SER A 39 17.35 -0.43 2.77
N ASP A 40 17.88 0.56 2.03
CA ASP A 40 17.32 0.99 0.74
C ASP A 40 17.21 -0.14 -0.27
N MET A 41 18.20 -1.05 -0.29
CA MET A 41 18.18 -2.22 -1.16
C MET A 41 16.97 -3.11 -0.84
N ARG A 42 16.73 -3.38 0.44
CA ARG A 42 15.58 -4.20 0.87
C ARG A 42 14.25 -3.46 0.66
N TYR A 43 14.22 -2.14 0.81
CA TYR A 43 13.09 -1.31 0.43
C TYR A 43 12.78 -1.41 -1.07
N GLY A 44 13.82 -1.43 -1.91
CA GLY A 44 13.69 -1.57 -3.37
C GLY A 44 13.07 -2.90 -3.81
N LEU A 45 13.24 -3.99 -3.04
CA LEU A 45 12.61 -5.28 -3.31
C LEU A 45 11.08 -5.24 -3.17
N MET A 46 10.53 -4.20 -2.54
CA MET A 46 9.08 -4.08 -2.34
C MET A 46 8.32 -3.78 -3.64
N LYS A 47 9.02 -3.44 -4.73
CA LYS A 47 8.42 -3.37 -6.07
C LYS A 47 7.87 -4.71 -6.57
N PHE A 48 8.27 -5.82 -5.95
CA PHE A 48 7.83 -7.17 -6.27
C PHE A 48 6.67 -7.67 -5.39
N LEU A 49 5.97 -6.76 -4.71
CA LEU A 49 4.80 -7.12 -3.92
C LEU A 49 3.70 -7.67 -4.83
N HIS A 50 3.20 -8.84 -4.48
CA HIS A 50 2.22 -9.59 -5.26
C HIS A 50 1.10 -10.07 -4.33
N PHE A 51 -0.15 -9.87 -4.74
CA PHE A 51 -1.34 -10.20 -3.95
C PHE A 51 -2.30 -11.16 -4.68
N GLU A 52 -1.85 -11.72 -5.79
CA GLU A 52 -2.64 -12.65 -6.61
C GLU A 52 -1.91 -14.00 -6.62
N ASN A 53 -2.66 -15.09 -6.74
CA ASN A 53 -2.10 -16.38 -7.11
C ASN A 53 -2.33 -16.63 -8.60
N ASN A 54 -1.27 -16.54 -9.40
CA ASN A 54 -1.36 -16.67 -10.85
C ASN A 54 -1.80 -18.08 -11.31
N ASP A 55 -1.59 -19.11 -10.48
CA ASP A 55 -1.89 -20.50 -10.85
C ASP A 55 -3.38 -20.83 -10.77
N VAL A 56 -4.15 -20.03 -10.02
CA VAL A 56 -5.58 -20.29 -9.71
C VAL A 56 -6.51 -19.35 -10.49
N PHE A 57 -5.95 -18.35 -11.17
CA PHE A 57 -6.76 -17.31 -11.79
C PHE A 57 -7.53 -17.82 -13.02
N ASP A 58 -8.87 -17.85 -12.91
CA ASP A 58 -9.77 -18.02 -14.04
C ASP A 58 -10.44 -16.69 -14.41
N LYS A 59 -10.16 -16.22 -15.63
CA LYS A 59 -10.67 -14.95 -16.14
C LYS A 59 -12.19 -14.94 -16.30
N MET A 60 -12.81 -16.07 -16.61
CA MET A 60 -14.26 -16.14 -16.87
C MET A 60 -15.06 -16.17 -15.57
N LEU A 61 -14.48 -16.71 -14.49
CA LEU A 61 -15.14 -16.82 -13.19
C LEU A 61 -14.89 -15.61 -12.29
N HIS A 62 -13.85 -14.81 -12.56
CA HIS A 62 -13.48 -13.71 -11.68
C HIS A 62 -14.45 -12.51 -11.82
N PRO A 63 -15.02 -12.00 -10.72
CA PRO A 63 -16.06 -10.96 -10.75
C PRO A 63 -15.58 -9.62 -11.33
N ASN A 64 -14.29 -9.31 -11.18
CA ASN A 64 -13.68 -8.14 -11.82
C ASN A 64 -12.26 -8.44 -12.34
N PRO A 65 -12.11 -9.03 -13.54
CA PRO A 65 -10.82 -9.50 -14.05
C PRO A 65 -9.75 -8.41 -14.16
N ASN A 66 -10.17 -7.14 -14.33
CA ASN A 66 -9.25 -6.00 -14.43
C ASN A 66 -8.60 -5.63 -13.09
N LEU A 67 -9.26 -5.96 -11.96
CA LEU A 67 -8.77 -5.70 -10.61
C LEU A 67 -8.20 -6.96 -9.92
N ARG A 68 -8.01 -8.06 -10.66
CA ARG A 68 -7.57 -9.36 -10.12
C ARG A 68 -6.34 -9.27 -9.20
N LYS A 69 -5.37 -8.41 -9.56
CA LYS A 69 -4.11 -8.23 -8.82
C LYS A 69 -4.27 -7.73 -7.39
N ILE A 70 -5.42 -7.15 -7.06
CA ILE A 70 -5.71 -6.58 -5.74
C ILE A 70 -7.03 -7.07 -5.15
N SER A 71 -7.82 -7.85 -5.90
CA SER A 71 -9.21 -8.19 -5.53
C SER A 71 -9.28 -8.91 -4.20
N GLU A 72 -8.50 -9.97 -4.02
CA GLU A 72 -8.48 -10.75 -2.77
C GLU A 72 -8.07 -9.89 -1.57
N PHE A 73 -7.03 -9.08 -1.74
CA PHE A 73 -6.57 -8.17 -0.70
C PHE A 73 -7.63 -7.12 -0.35
N HIS A 74 -8.27 -6.53 -1.37
CA HIS A 74 -9.36 -5.58 -1.18
C HIS A 74 -10.52 -6.19 -0.40
N ASP A 75 -10.95 -7.40 -0.76
CA ASP A 75 -12.07 -8.08 -0.11
C ASP A 75 -11.76 -8.42 1.36
N LEU A 76 -10.54 -8.86 1.64
CA LEU A 76 -10.06 -9.06 3.01
C LEU A 76 -10.13 -7.77 3.84
N VAL A 77 -9.70 -6.64 3.26
CA VAL A 77 -9.70 -5.33 3.92
C VAL A 77 -11.13 -4.84 4.16
N VAL A 78 -12.00 -4.89 3.15
CA VAL A 78 -13.41 -4.48 3.26
C VAL A 78 -14.13 -5.34 4.31
N LYS A 79 -13.94 -6.66 4.28
CA LYS A 79 -14.51 -7.57 5.28
C LYS A 79 -14.04 -7.20 6.68
N LYS A 80 -12.77 -6.86 6.85
CA LYS A 80 -12.22 -6.47 8.15
C LYS A 80 -12.83 -5.15 8.64
N PHE A 81 -12.94 -4.13 7.79
CA PHE A 81 -13.56 -2.87 8.16
C PHE A 81 -15.02 -3.04 8.61
N LYS A 82 -15.81 -3.79 7.83
CA LYS A 82 -17.20 -4.12 8.18
C LYS A 82 -17.32 -4.87 9.51
N SER A 83 -16.34 -5.72 9.85
CA SER A 83 -16.35 -6.47 11.11
C SER A 83 -15.97 -5.66 12.35
N VAL A 84 -15.24 -4.55 12.18
CA VAL A 84 -14.67 -3.76 13.30
C VAL A 84 -15.51 -2.54 13.61
N HIS A 85 -16.28 -2.03 12.65
CA HIS A 85 -17.04 -0.79 12.81
C HIS A 85 -18.51 -0.98 12.44
N MET A 86 -19.40 -0.63 13.38
CA MET A 86 -20.83 -0.50 13.11
C MET A 86 -21.14 0.97 12.76
N PRO A 87 -21.70 1.24 11.57
CA PRO A 87 -22.01 2.61 11.17
C PRO A 87 -23.16 3.19 11.99
N LYS A 88 -23.15 4.51 12.14
CA LYS A 88 -24.28 5.27 12.71
C LYS A 88 -25.43 5.36 11.68
N PRO A 89 -26.65 5.73 12.11
CA PRO A 89 -27.82 5.77 11.22
C PRO A 89 -27.66 6.67 9.98
N ASN A 90 -26.92 7.78 10.11
CA ASN A 90 -26.68 8.70 9.00
C ASN A 90 -25.35 8.34 8.33
N ILE A 91 -25.41 7.92 7.08
CA ILE A 91 -24.27 7.56 6.26
C ILE A 91 -24.21 8.52 5.08
N PHE A 92 -23.01 9.04 4.80
CA PHE A 92 -22.73 9.83 3.61
C PHE A 92 -21.96 8.96 2.62
N VAL A 93 -22.35 9.03 1.35
CA VAL A 93 -21.70 8.33 0.24
C VAL A 93 -21.11 9.39 -0.67
N ASP A 94 -19.82 9.26 -0.95
CA ASP A 94 -19.08 10.13 -1.85
C ASP A 94 -17.98 9.31 -2.55
N GLU A 95 -17.41 9.87 -3.60
CA GLU A 95 -16.35 9.25 -4.38
C GLU A 95 -14.98 9.76 -3.95
N SER A 96 -13.96 8.93 -4.15
CA SER A 96 -12.57 9.32 -3.92
C SER A 96 -11.71 8.83 -5.08
N LEU A 97 -10.90 9.75 -5.61
CA LEU A 97 -10.04 9.46 -6.75
C LEU A 97 -8.60 9.24 -6.28
N ILE A 98 -8.01 8.12 -6.68
CA ILE A 98 -6.60 7.83 -6.48
C ILE A 98 -5.88 8.12 -7.80
N ALA A 99 -5.13 9.22 -7.83
CA ALA A 99 -4.38 9.60 -9.01
C ALA A 99 -3.32 8.55 -9.36
N TYR A 100 -3.36 8.03 -10.59
CA TYR A 100 -2.37 7.11 -11.14
C TYR A 100 -1.95 7.55 -12.53
N LYS A 101 -0.64 7.58 -12.79
CA LYS A 101 -0.06 7.87 -14.10
C LYS A 101 0.86 6.72 -14.50
N GLY A 102 0.40 5.89 -15.42
CA GLY A 102 1.08 4.69 -15.89
C GLY A 102 0.13 3.77 -16.66
N ARG A 103 0.66 2.69 -17.24
CA ARG A 103 -0.12 1.55 -17.75
C ARG A 103 0.11 0.34 -16.86
#